data_AF-A0A542ES28-F1
#
_entry.id   AF-A0A542ES28-F1
#
_cell.length_a   1.000
_cell.length_b   1.000
_cell.length_c   1.000
_cell.angle_alpha   90.00
_cell.angle_beta   90.00
_cell.angle_gamma   90.00
#
_symmetry.space_group_name_H-M   'P 1'
#
loop_
_entity.id
_entity.type
_entity.pdbx_description
1 polymer ?
#
loop_
_entity_poly.entity_id
_entity_poly.type
_entity_poly.pdbx_seq_one_letter_code
_entity_poly.pdbx_strand_id
1 'polypeptide(L)'
;MSRKIHIAHRQVHFANRGAAPERDPGYRGLLAPATTVAGAVTIAATIRRTKETVVLNRLVTLVNPNLVHPPITPYALDILTTSLEAAGFEVEVLDLTLVRDRWRSAIASYFEHREPLLVGITIRNTDTIYPQEQRVFLDSHRDIISEIRHYCAAPVVAGGVGFSSMPFALVDFFDIDFGVKGPGEVTVVRLAQALAAGSPASDVPGLIVNEGDGQVHQVPHHDRLTAVGRAALVNRSTPYQRRSGTPYKVDNLAYYRHGGLGNILTKNGCTYACTHCVEPDAKGAQFARRAETAVVDEMELLTAQGVHDLHTTDSEFNLSIGHSKAVLREIIRRKASDASSPLHDLRLWIYVQPAPFDEEYADLLAAAGCAGINVAPDHVRDDVLDGWKVTGKGTRFYTSEDVRRLCKLAQKYGMLTMVEALLGMPGETESTMHDCVDELMALDATVVGFTLGIRAFPYSPLGKLLADRSRGVRPVPGVQSNTATEPILLTPADRCRSVVEYERQFMFDPQGNFRPVYFFSPELPEGDATIHPGDRWLTSLDLLWKWVPERDRHRVMLPTVAGLTPEDNNYADNPFLLRLTQLGYKGAFWSHWREREEIMATDAAPVGS
;
A
#
# COMPACT_ATOMS: atom_id res chain seq x y z
N MET A 1 8.99 -22.12 -60.86
CA MET A 1 9.57 -20.93 -60.19
C MET A 1 9.09 -20.99 -58.74
N SER A 2 9.76 -21.61 -57.75
CA SER A 2 11.14 -21.44 -57.23
C SER A 2 11.37 -19.97 -56.79
N ARG A 3 11.73 -19.63 -55.53
CA ARG A 3 12.65 -20.31 -54.60
C ARG A 3 12.35 -20.05 -53.10
N LYS A 4 12.77 -21.04 -52.30
CA LYS A 4 13.05 -21.04 -50.86
C LYS A 4 14.37 -20.29 -50.57
N ILE A 5 14.54 -19.78 -49.34
CA ILE A 5 15.86 -19.67 -48.69
C ILE A 5 15.74 -20.09 -47.21
N HIS A 6 16.57 -21.08 -46.85
CA HIS A 6 16.95 -21.56 -45.50
C HIS A 6 18.15 -20.76 -44.98
N ILE A 7 18.41 -20.82 -43.65
CA ILE A 7 19.71 -20.99 -42.93
C ILE A 7 19.32 -20.98 -41.42
N ALA A 8 19.39 -22.03 -40.59
CA ALA A 8 20.45 -22.98 -40.17
C ALA A 8 21.35 -22.48 -39.02
N HIS A 9 21.31 -23.26 -37.93
CA HIS A 9 22.03 -23.19 -36.65
C HIS A 9 23.57 -23.19 -36.75
N ARG A 10 24.25 -22.68 -35.70
CA ARG A 10 25.47 -23.32 -35.14
C ARG A 10 25.81 -22.86 -33.70
N GLN A 11 25.94 -23.85 -32.81
CA GLN A 11 26.71 -23.81 -31.56
C GLN A 11 28.21 -23.88 -31.86
N VAL A 12 29.05 -23.32 -30.98
CA VAL A 12 30.46 -23.70 -30.85
C VAL A 12 30.86 -23.74 -29.37
N HIS A 13 31.26 -24.92 -28.92
CA HIS A 13 32.06 -25.19 -27.73
C HIS A 13 33.52 -24.80 -27.96
N PHE A 14 34.21 -24.34 -26.91
CA PHE A 14 35.64 -24.62 -26.76
C PHE A 14 35.96 -24.97 -25.30
N ALA A 15 36.64 -26.10 -25.14
CA ALA A 15 37.33 -26.57 -23.95
C ALA A 15 38.84 -26.53 -24.24
N ASN A 16 39.68 -26.16 -23.26
CA ASN A 16 40.81 -26.93 -22.74
C ASN A 16 41.90 -26.09 -22.02
N ARG A 17 42.25 -26.59 -20.83
CA ARG A 17 43.60 -26.92 -20.29
C ARG A 17 44.62 -25.83 -19.92
N GLY A 18 45.23 -26.07 -18.73
CA GLY A 18 46.65 -25.86 -18.43
C GLY A 18 46.88 -24.88 -17.27
N ALA A 19 46.95 -25.33 -16.01
CA ALA A 19 48.14 -25.83 -15.30
C ALA A 19 48.91 -24.73 -14.53
N ALA A 20 48.86 -24.80 -13.19
CA ALA A 20 49.90 -24.35 -12.25
C ALA A 20 51.05 -25.42 -12.23
N PRO A 21 52.14 -25.34 -11.41
CA PRO A 21 52.55 -24.36 -10.39
C PRO A 21 54.06 -23.98 -10.44
N GLU A 22 54.56 -23.13 -9.54
CA GLU A 22 55.88 -23.33 -8.90
C GLU A 22 56.12 -22.41 -7.68
N ARG A 23 56.93 -22.91 -6.74
CA ARG A 23 57.17 -22.43 -5.37
C ARG A 23 58.63 -21.95 -5.19
N ASP A 24 58.81 -21.06 -4.21
CA ASP A 24 59.95 -20.96 -3.25
C ASP A 24 61.25 -20.24 -3.68
N PRO A 25 62.20 -19.90 -2.75
CA PRO A 25 62.13 -18.86 -1.70
C PRO A 25 63.40 -17.96 -1.67
N GLY A 26 63.49 -16.96 -0.78
CA GLY A 26 64.76 -16.24 -0.58
C GLY A 26 64.79 -15.20 0.54
N TYR A 27 65.33 -15.60 1.69
CA TYR A 27 65.68 -14.82 2.89
C TYR A 27 67.04 -14.08 2.73
N ARG A 28 67.19 -12.89 3.35
CA ARG A 28 68.40 -12.23 3.92
C ARG A 28 68.06 -10.73 4.09
N GLY A 29 68.15 -10.04 5.24
CA GLY A 29 68.94 -10.21 6.46
C GLY A 29 70.06 -9.15 6.52
N LEU A 30 70.24 -8.52 7.70
CA LEU A 30 71.33 -7.63 8.22
C LEU A 30 70.92 -6.15 8.45
N LEU A 31 70.73 -5.67 9.71
CA LEU A 31 71.64 -5.42 10.87
C LEU A 31 72.02 -3.90 10.94
N ALA A 32 71.40 -3.08 11.81
CA ALA A 32 71.78 -2.69 13.21
C ALA A 32 72.81 -1.52 13.29
N PRO A 33 73.10 -0.83 14.43
CA PRO A 33 72.55 -0.91 15.81
C PRO A 33 72.38 0.44 16.60
N ALA A 34 71.82 0.31 17.83
CA ALA A 34 72.09 1.03 19.10
C ALA A 34 71.81 2.56 19.23
N THR A 35 71.28 3.12 20.34
CA THR A 35 71.59 2.92 21.77
C THR A 35 70.44 3.29 22.73
N THR A 36 70.40 2.54 23.83
CA THR A 36 69.67 2.59 25.12
C THR A 36 69.82 3.85 25.98
N VAL A 37 68.83 4.15 26.85
CA VAL A 37 68.87 4.27 28.35
C VAL A 37 67.38 4.26 28.84
N ALA A 38 66.82 3.22 29.46
CA ALA A 38 66.87 2.70 30.85
C ALA A 38 65.96 3.41 31.89
N GLY A 39 65.09 2.62 32.53
CA GLY A 39 64.39 2.87 33.79
C GLY A 39 62.85 2.91 33.68
N ALA A 40 62.02 2.29 34.50
CA ALA A 40 62.18 1.29 35.56
C ALA A 40 60.77 0.76 35.93
N VAL A 41 60.74 -0.45 36.50
CA VAL A 41 59.72 -1.02 37.42
C VAL A 41 58.40 -1.60 36.85
N THR A 42 58.35 -2.92 36.99
CA THR A 42 57.25 -3.88 36.89
C THR A 42 56.12 -3.64 37.89
N ILE A 43 54.85 -3.66 37.43
CA ILE A 43 53.75 -4.36 38.10
C ILE A 43 52.85 -4.96 37.02
N ALA A 44 52.86 -6.29 36.92
CA ALA A 44 51.91 -7.04 36.12
C ALA A 44 50.54 -7.01 36.79
N ALA A 45 49.57 -6.32 36.17
CA ALA A 45 48.16 -6.45 36.49
C ALA A 45 47.48 -7.21 35.34
N THR A 46 47.07 -8.43 35.66
CA THR A 46 46.24 -9.32 34.87
C THR A 46 44.98 -8.61 34.38
N ILE A 47 44.95 -8.22 33.10
CA ILE A 47 43.69 -7.91 32.43
C ILE A 47 43.03 -9.25 32.12
N ARG A 48 42.17 -9.72 33.04
CA ARG A 48 41.12 -10.67 32.69
C ARG A 48 40.23 -9.95 31.68
N ARG A 49 40.44 -10.21 30.39
CA ARG A 49 39.39 -10.02 29.38
C ARG A 49 38.25 -10.98 29.77
N THR A 50 37.31 -10.50 30.56
CA THR A 50 35.95 -11.02 30.51
C THR A 50 35.52 -10.84 29.06
N LYS A 51 35.36 -11.95 28.33
CA LYS A 51 34.42 -11.97 27.21
C LYS A 51 33.05 -11.74 27.84
N GLU A 52 32.72 -10.49 28.13
CA GLU A 52 31.32 -10.10 28.10
C GLU A 52 30.89 -10.42 26.67
N THR A 53 30.15 -11.51 26.54
CA THR A 53 29.31 -11.71 25.38
C THR A 53 28.38 -10.51 25.40
N VAL A 54 28.74 -9.44 24.68
CA VAL A 54 27.80 -8.37 24.38
C VAL A 54 26.65 -9.09 23.69
N VAL A 55 25.56 -9.30 24.43
CA VAL A 55 24.31 -9.73 23.83
C VAL A 55 23.91 -8.54 23.00
N LEU A 56 24.32 -8.54 21.73
CA LEU A 56 23.93 -7.52 20.78
C LEU A 56 22.41 -7.55 20.78
N ASN A 57 21.79 -6.45 21.19
CA ASN A 57 20.35 -6.30 21.13
C ASN A 57 19.93 -6.45 19.65
N ARG A 58 19.12 -7.47 19.35
CA ARG A 58 18.62 -7.76 18.00
C ARG A 58 17.10 -7.62 17.92
N LEU A 59 16.47 -7.02 18.92
CA LEU A 59 15.03 -6.80 18.92
C LEU A 59 14.67 -5.65 17.98
N VAL A 60 13.77 -5.89 17.05
CA VAL A 60 13.11 -4.87 16.24
C VAL A 60 11.62 -4.86 16.61
N THR A 61 11.15 -3.73 17.12
CA THR A 61 9.71 -3.54 17.39
C THR A 61 9.06 -2.95 16.16
N LEU A 62 7.98 -3.56 15.68
CA LEU A 62 7.15 -3.04 14.60
C LEU A 62 5.79 -2.58 15.15
N VAL A 63 5.39 -1.35 14.88
CA VAL A 63 4.16 -0.75 15.42
C VAL A 63 3.15 -0.54 14.31
N ASN A 64 1.92 -0.99 14.55
CA ASN A 64 0.75 -0.61 13.75
C ASN A 64 -0.02 0.52 14.45
N PRO A 65 0.06 1.77 13.96
CA PRO A 65 -0.64 2.92 14.55
C PRO A 65 -2.07 3.09 14.01
N ASN A 66 -2.54 2.22 13.11
CA ASN A 66 -3.83 2.41 12.46
C ASN A 66 -4.99 2.26 13.47
N LEU A 67 -5.77 3.32 13.70
CA LEU A 67 -6.92 3.29 14.61
C LEU A 67 -8.27 3.18 13.88
N VAL A 68 -8.25 2.97 12.55
CA VAL A 68 -9.46 2.86 11.73
C VAL A 68 -10.17 1.52 11.96
N HIS A 69 -11.49 1.57 12.08
CA HIS A 69 -12.38 0.41 12.10
C HIS A 69 -13.40 0.47 10.93
N PRO A 70 -13.89 -0.66 10.39
CA PRO A 70 -13.51 -2.03 10.70
C PRO A 70 -12.00 -2.27 10.44
N PRO A 71 -11.35 -3.08 11.28
CA PRO A 71 -9.90 -3.19 11.28
C PRO A 71 -9.42 -3.96 10.05
N ILE A 72 -8.38 -3.44 9.39
CA ILE A 72 -7.69 -4.13 8.29
C ILE A 72 -6.32 -4.56 8.78
N THR A 73 -6.01 -5.84 8.55
CA THR A 73 -4.74 -6.45 8.98
C THR A 73 -3.55 -5.63 8.47
N PRO A 74 -2.57 -5.29 9.33
CA PRO A 74 -1.36 -4.56 8.93
C PRO A 74 -0.38 -5.50 8.21
N TYR A 75 -0.76 -5.99 7.03
CA TYR A 75 -0.03 -7.01 6.26
C TYR A 75 1.45 -6.68 6.02
N ALA A 76 1.78 -5.39 5.89
CA ALA A 76 3.17 -4.93 5.81
C ALA A 76 4.03 -5.46 6.97
N LEU A 77 3.48 -5.60 8.18
CA LEU A 77 4.24 -6.07 9.34
C LEU A 77 4.54 -7.57 9.29
N ASP A 78 3.68 -8.40 8.69
CA ASP A 78 3.99 -9.83 8.44
C ASP A 78 5.13 -9.98 7.41
N ILE A 79 5.14 -9.12 6.38
CA ILE A 79 6.20 -9.07 5.34
C ILE A 79 7.55 -8.68 5.97
N LEU A 80 7.57 -7.60 6.76
CA LEU A 80 8.76 -7.12 7.45
C LEU A 80 9.24 -8.13 8.49
N THR A 81 8.33 -8.68 9.30
CA THR A 81 8.64 -9.71 10.31
C THR A 81 9.31 -10.90 9.66
N THR A 82 8.75 -11.44 8.57
CA THR A 82 9.33 -12.59 7.86
C THR A 82 10.77 -12.32 7.43
N SER A 83 11.03 -11.13 6.89
CA SER A 83 12.34 -10.79 6.31
C SER A 83 13.38 -10.46 7.38
N LEU A 84 12.98 -9.82 8.48
CA LEU A 84 13.83 -9.56 9.64
C LEU A 84 14.17 -10.84 10.40
N GLU A 85 13.18 -11.72 10.64
CA GLU A 85 13.40 -13.04 11.27
C GLU A 85 14.35 -13.90 10.42
N ALA A 86 14.19 -13.91 9.09
CA ALA A 86 15.09 -14.60 8.17
C ALA A 86 16.54 -14.04 8.21
N ALA A 87 16.71 -12.77 8.57
CA ALA A 87 18.01 -12.13 8.78
C ALA A 87 18.54 -12.29 10.22
N GLY A 88 17.85 -13.06 11.07
CA GLY A 88 18.25 -13.37 12.43
C GLY A 88 17.97 -12.27 13.45
N PHE A 89 17.00 -11.40 13.20
CA PHE A 89 16.49 -10.47 14.20
C PHE A 89 15.33 -11.09 14.97
N GLU A 90 15.22 -10.72 16.25
CA GLU A 90 13.99 -10.92 17.00
C GLU A 90 13.02 -9.80 16.62
N VAL A 91 11.77 -10.14 16.34
CA VAL A 91 10.77 -9.15 15.91
C VAL A 91 9.57 -9.26 16.82
N GLU A 92 9.08 -8.14 17.32
CA GLU A 92 7.85 -8.04 18.07
C GLU A 92 6.94 -6.99 17.44
N VAL A 93 5.65 -7.32 17.29
CA VAL A 93 4.63 -6.42 16.75
C VAL A 93 3.81 -5.85 17.91
N LEU A 94 3.80 -4.52 18.02
CA LEU A 94 2.89 -3.77 18.87
C LEU A 94 1.72 -3.25 18.02
N ASP A 95 0.61 -3.99 18.05
CA ASP A 95 -0.58 -3.66 17.26
C ASP A 95 -1.60 -2.85 18.08
N LEU A 96 -1.82 -1.59 17.68
CA LEU A 96 -2.70 -0.68 18.41
C LEU A 96 -4.14 -0.71 17.91
N THR A 97 -4.43 -1.29 16.73
CA THR A 97 -5.79 -1.26 16.14
C THR A 97 -6.81 -1.97 17.01
N LEU A 98 -6.46 -3.17 17.50
CA LEU A 98 -7.35 -4.02 18.30
C LEU A 98 -7.44 -3.58 19.78
N VAL A 99 -6.67 -2.58 20.17
CA VAL A 99 -6.67 -1.98 21.51
C VAL A 99 -6.85 -0.46 21.45
N ARG A 100 -7.57 0.03 20.43
CA ARG A 100 -7.76 1.45 20.10
C ARG A 100 -8.05 2.33 21.32
N ASP A 101 -8.91 1.90 22.24
CA ASP A 101 -9.33 2.77 23.35
C ASP A 101 -8.29 2.87 24.49
N ARG A 102 -7.21 2.08 24.42
CA ARG A 102 -6.18 1.98 25.46
C ARG A 102 -4.76 1.97 24.90
N TRP A 103 -4.56 2.48 23.67
CA TRP A 103 -3.29 2.42 22.96
C TRP A 103 -2.12 3.03 23.75
N ARG A 104 -2.32 4.13 24.49
CA ARG A 104 -1.29 4.76 25.34
C ARG A 104 -0.75 3.80 26.41
N SER A 105 -1.65 3.17 27.16
CA SER A 105 -1.26 2.18 28.18
C SER A 105 -0.59 0.95 27.57
N ALA A 106 -0.98 0.55 26.35
CA ALA A 106 -0.34 -0.56 25.66
C ALA A 106 1.11 -0.24 25.28
N ILE A 107 1.39 0.98 24.81
CA ILE A 107 2.75 1.47 24.54
C ILE A 107 3.57 1.49 25.82
N ALA A 108 3.06 2.13 26.89
CA ALA A 108 3.77 2.23 28.17
C ALA A 108 4.13 0.85 28.74
N SER A 109 3.15 -0.07 28.79
CA SER A 109 3.35 -1.43 29.30
C SER A 109 4.32 -2.26 28.46
N TYR A 110 4.32 -2.06 27.13
CA TYR A 110 5.26 -2.72 26.24
C TYR A 110 6.69 -2.24 26.51
N PHE A 111 6.95 -0.94 26.42
CA PHE A 111 8.31 -0.38 26.54
C PHE A 111 8.87 -0.38 27.97
N GLU A 112 8.07 -0.65 29.01
CA GLU A 112 8.56 -0.86 30.38
C GLU A 112 9.59 -2.01 30.48
N HIS A 113 9.49 -3.01 29.60
CA HIS A 113 10.35 -4.21 29.67
C HIS A 113 11.08 -4.52 28.35
N ARG A 114 10.99 -3.65 27.34
CA ARG A 114 11.61 -3.87 26.02
C ARG A 114 12.41 -2.65 25.63
N GLU A 115 13.67 -2.89 25.31
CA GLU A 115 14.57 -1.91 24.72
C GLU A 115 14.92 -2.43 23.32
N PRO A 116 14.22 -2.03 22.25
CA PRO A 116 14.55 -2.48 20.90
C PRO A 116 15.78 -1.76 20.33
N LEU A 117 16.43 -2.39 19.36
CA LEU A 117 17.47 -1.78 18.52
C LEU A 117 16.88 -0.74 17.55
N LEU A 118 15.65 -0.99 17.08
CA LEU A 118 14.96 -0.21 16.06
C LEU A 118 13.45 -0.30 16.29
N VAL A 119 12.75 0.84 16.14
CA VAL A 119 11.29 0.86 16.08
C VAL A 119 10.85 1.18 14.65
N GLY A 120 10.12 0.26 14.02
CA GLY A 120 9.49 0.44 12.71
C GLY A 120 8.01 0.79 12.83
N ILE A 121 7.51 1.77 12.08
CA ILE A 121 6.10 2.19 12.13
C ILE A 121 5.48 2.12 10.74
N THR A 122 4.36 1.40 10.60
CA THR A 122 3.63 1.31 9.32
C THR A 122 2.54 2.37 9.21
N ILE A 123 2.73 3.37 8.37
CA ILE A 123 1.74 4.39 8.06
C ILE A 123 1.04 4.02 6.74
N ARG A 124 -0.08 3.30 6.89
CA ARG A 124 -0.90 2.82 5.76
C ARG A 124 -1.64 3.97 5.07
N ASN A 125 -2.25 4.86 5.86
CA ASN A 125 -3.13 5.93 5.38
C ASN A 125 -2.65 7.28 5.92
N THR A 126 -2.62 8.31 5.07
CA THR A 126 -2.42 9.71 5.47
C THR A 126 -3.74 10.37 5.89
N ASP A 127 -4.81 10.04 5.19
CA ASP A 127 -6.16 10.59 5.32
C ASP A 127 -7.18 9.59 4.72
N THR A 128 -8.47 9.92 4.77
CA THR A 128 -9.55 9.08 4.22
C THR A 128 -9.66 9.12 2.71
N ILE A 129 -8.91 9.99 2.03
CA ILE A 129 -8.92 10.26 0.57
C ILE A 129 -10.25 10.73 -0.02
N TYR A 130 -11.35 10.76 0.76
CA TYR A 130 -12.66 11.24 0.34
C TYR A 130 -12.75 12.78 0.38
N PRO A 131 -13.02 13.44 -0.76
CA PRO A 131 -13.08 14.91 -0.83
C PRO A 131 -14.17 15.56 0.02
N GLN A 132 -15.25 14.82 0.31
CA GLN A 132 -16.38 15.29 1.13
C GLN A 132 -16.03 15.33 2.62
N GLU A 133 -15.14 14.44 3.08
CA GLU A 133 -14.78 14.30 4.49
C GLU A 133 -13.46 15.02 4.82
N GLN A 134 -12.44 14.84 3.97
CA GLN A 134 -11.07 15.37 4.14
C GLN A 134 -10.45 15.09 5.52
N ARG A 135 -10.82 13.96 6.14
CA ARG A 135 -10.33 13.58 7.46
C ARG A 135 -8.89 13.06 7.37
N VAL A 136 -7.99 13.74 8.06
CA VAL A 136 -6.56 13.43 8.13
C VAL A 136 -6.26 12.54 9.35
N PHE A 137 -5.27 11.64 9.23
CA PHE A 137 -4.85 10.72 10.31
C PHE A 137 -3.46 11.04 10.89
N LEU A 138 -2.74 11.99 10.30
CA LEU A 138 -1.34 12.28 10.63
C LEU A 138 -1.14 12.80 12.06
N ASP A 139 -2.11 13.49 12.64
CA ASP A 139 -2.08 13.91 14.05
C ASP A 139 -2.07 12.71 15.00
N SER A 140 -2.96 11.74 14.77
CA SER A 140 -3.06 10.52 15.55
C SER A 140 -1.78 9.69 15.45
N HIS A 141 -1.18 9.60 14.26
CA HIS A 141 0.11 8.94 14.08
C HIS A 141 1.23 9.65 14.82
N ARG A 142 1.26 10.99 14.81
CA ARG A 142 2.26 11.79 15.53
C ARG A 142 2.13 11.65 17.05
N ASP A 143 0.91 11.58 17.57
CA ASP A 143 0.65 11.35 18.99
C ASP A 143 1.18 9.98 19.44
N ILE A 144 0.97 8.94 18.63
CA ILE A 144 1.52 7.60 18.88
C ILE A 144 3.05 7.61 18.84
N ILE A 145 3.66 8.25 17.85
CA ILE A 145 5.13 8.38 17.74
C ILE A 145 5.71 9.10 18.96
N SER A 146 5.04 10.18 19.41
CA SER A 146 5.46 10.95 20.58
C SER A 146 5.39 10.12 21.86
N GLU A 147 4.33 9.31 22.02
CA GLU A 147 4.19 8.39 23.15
C GLU A 147 5.29 7.31 23.14
N ILE A 148 5.63 6.75 21.97
CA ILE A 148 6.73 5.79 21.84
C ILE A 148 8.06 6.42 22.28
N ARG A 149 8.36 7.63 21.79
CA ARG A 149 9.59 8.36 22.11
C ARG A 149 9.70 8.75 23.58
N HIS A 150 8.58 8.85 24.29
CA HIS A 150 8.58 9.08 25.73
C HIS A 150 9.20 7.90 26.50
N TYR A 151 9.01 6.67 26.03
CA TYR A 151 9.46 5.45 26.70
C TYR A 151 10.67 4.76 26.02
N CYS A 152 10.99 5.12 24.79
CA CYS A 152 12.00 4.43 23.98
C CYS A 152 12.93 5.44 23.28
N ALA A 153 14.24 5.25 23.44
CA ALA A 153 15.28 6.05 22.78
C ALA A 153 15.81 5.44 21.47
N ALA A 154 15.28 4.27 21.05
CA ALA A 154 15.70 3.62 19.82
C ALA A 154 15.32 4.49 18.60
N PRO A 155 16.12 4.47 17.52
CA PRO A 155 15.78 5.18 16.30
C PRO A 155 14.45 4.68 15.73
N VAL A 156 13.71 5.60 15.11
CA VAL A 156 12.41 5.33 14.50
C VAL A 156 12.52 5.36 12.98
N VAL A 157 12.04 4.30 12.32
CA VAL A 157 11.85 4.25 10.87
C VAL A 157 10.36 4.13 10.55
N ALA A 158 9.86 4.94 9.60
CA ALA A 158 8.51 4.78 9.08
C ALA A 158 8.47 4.32 7.62
N GLY A 159 7.41 3.60 7.28
CA GLY A 159 7.14 3.12 5.92
C GLY A 159 5.65 2.85 5.73
N GLY A 160 5.26 2.40 4.54
CA GLY A 160 3.86 2.12 4.19
C GLY A 160 3.42 2.83 2.91
N VAL A 161 2.28 2.43 2.35
CA VAL A 161 1.83 2.98 1.05
C VAL A 161 1.40 4.45 1.17
N GLY A 162 0.64 4.80 2.20
CA GLY A 162 0.30 6.19 2.51
C GLY A 162 1.54 7.01 2.83
N PHE A 163 2.46 6.48 3.65
CA PHE A 163 3.76 7.11 3.89
C PHE A 163 4.52 7.41 2.60
N SER A 164 4.60 6.41 1.71
CA SER A 164 5.33 6.49 0.45
C SER A 164 4.74 7.49 -0.54
N SER A 165 3.54 8.03 -0.30
CA SER A 165 2.96 9.10 -1.12
C SER A 165 3.59 10.47 -0.88
N MET A 166 4.18 10.71 0.30
CA MET A 166 4.84 11.97 0.67
C MET A 166 5.89 11.74 1.79
N PRO A 167 6.88 10.84 1.59
CA PRO A 167 7.68 10.32 2.68
C PRO A 167 8.67 11.33 3.27
N PHE A 168 9.19 12.29 2.50
CA PHE A 168 10.15 13.28 3.01
C PHE A 168 9.44 14.30 3.92
N ALA A 169 8.27 14.76 3.50
CA ALA A 169 7.40 15.60 4.33
C ALA A 169 6.96 14.89 5.60
N LEU A 170 6.71 13.58 5.56
CA LEU A 170 6.31 12.83 6.74
C LEU A 170 7.47 12.53 7.69
N VAL A 171 8.67 12.23 7.18
CA VAL A 171 9.87 12.12 8.02
C VAL A 171 10.09 13.42 8.80
N ASP A 172 10.02 14.56 8.12
CA ASP A 172 10.17 15.88 8.72
C ASP A 172 9.01 16.21 9.69
N PHE A 173 7.76 15.96 9.30
CA PHE A 173 6.58 16.26 10.12
C PHE A 173 6.52 15.45 11.42
N PHE A 174 6.91 14.17 11.38
CA PHE A 174 6.98 13.33 12.56
C PHE A 174 8.30 13.48 13.33
N ASP A 175 9.25 14.23 12.77
CA ASP A 175 10.60 14.41 13.30
C ASP A 175 11.32 13.07 13.57
N ILE A 176 11.10 12.05 12.72
CA ILE A 176 11.67 10.70 12.91
C ILE A 176 13.02 10.54 12.22
N ASP A 177 13.81 9.56 12.65
CA ASP A 177 15.19 9.36 12.19
C ASP A 177 15.24 8.93 10.73
N PHE A 178 14.35 8.01 10.34
CA PHE A 178 14.40 7.35 9.04
C PHE A 178 13.04 7.17 8.37
N GLY A 179 13.07 7.03 7.04
CA GLY A 179 11.91 6.69 6.22
C GLY A 179 12.24 5.69 5.11
N VAL A 180 11.23 4.95 4.66
CA VAL A 180 11.33 4.06 3.50
C VAL A 180 10.18 4.30 2.52
N LYS A 181 10.52 4.59 1.26
CA LYS A 181 9.55 4.74 0.15
C LYS A 181 9.47 3.44 -0.66
N GLY A 182 8.28 2.84 -0.71
CA GLY A 182 8.02 1.57 -1.40
C GLY A 182 8.24 0.34 -0.52
N PRO A 183 8.48 -0.85 -1.13
CA PRO A 183 8.74 -2.09 -0.41
C PRO A 183 9.89 -1.94 0.58
N GLY A 184 9.65 -2.33 1.82
CA GLY A 184 10.55 -2.06 2.95
C GLY A 184 11.40 -3.25 3.37
N GLU A 185 11.04 -4.47 2.96
CA GLU A 185 11.62 -5.70 3.49
C GLU A 185 13.12 -5.86 3.23
N VAL A 186 13.67 -5.24 2.19
CA VAL A 186 15.12 -5.21 1.96
C VAL A 186 15.79 -4.07 2.72
N THR A 187 15.23 -2.87 2.64
CA THR A 187 15.83 -1.65 3.21
C THR A 187 15.84 -1.67 4.73
N VAL A 188 14.74 -2.08 5.37
CA VAL A 188 14.62 -2.17 6.84
C VAL A 188 15.56 -3.24 7.40
N VAL A 189 15.72 -4.37 6.71
CA VAL A 189 16.69 -5.40 7.12
C VAL A 189 18.11 -4.85 7.07
N ARG A 190 18.49 -4.13 6.01
CA ARG A 190 19.81 -3.49 5.90
C ARG A 190 20.03 -2.44 6.98
N LEU A 191 19.01 -1.64 7.30
CA LEU A 191 19.06 -0.67 8.40
C LEU A 191 19.30 -1.38 9.74
N ALA A 192 18.52 -2.42 10.06
CA ALA A 192 18.69 -3.17 11.29
C ALA A 192 20.09 -3.83 11.36
N GLN A 193 20.62 -4.32 10.24
CA GLN A 193 21.99 -4.84 10.15
C GLN A 193 23.05 -3.77 10.40
N ALA A 194 22.90 -2.58 9.81
CA ALA A 194 23.81 -1.47 10.02
C ALA A 194 23.83 -1.04 11.50
N LEU A 195 22.65 -0.86 12.10
CA LEU A 195 22.52 -0.51 13.51
C LEU A 195 23.11 -1.57 14.43
N ALA A 196 22.84 -2.86 14.18
CA ALA A 196 23.39 -3.96 14.98
C ALA A 196 24.92 -4.08 14.87
N ALA A 197 25.50 -3.63 13.75
CA ALA A 197 26.94 -3.62 13.53
C ALA A 197 27.62 -2.32 14.01
N GLY A 198 26.84 -1.31 14.43
CA GLY A 198 27.37 0.04 14.73
C GLY A 198 27.85 0.79 13.48
N SER A 199 27.40 0.40 12.29
CA SER A 199 27.71 1.05 11.02
C SER A 199 26.77 2.24 10.77
N PRO A 200 27.21 3.26 10.01
CA PRO A 200 26.36 4.39 9.66
C PRO A 200 25.11 3.98 8.86
N ALA A 201 23.94 4.47 9.27
CA ALA A 201 22.69 4.26 8.53
C ALA A 201 22.70 4.97 7.15
N SER A 202 23.55 6.01 7.00
CA SER A 202 23.76 6.74 5.74
C SER A 202 24.29 5.89 4.59
N ASP A 203 24.78 4.66 4.87
CA ASP A 203 25.27 3.73 3.86
C ASP A 203 24.16 2.81 3.31
N VAL A 204 22.94 2.89 3.86
CA VAL A 204 21.82 2.02 3.48
C VAL A 204 21.11 2.55 2.23
N PRO A 205 21.23 1.91 1.06
CA PRO A 205 20.68 2.42 -0.19
C PRO A 205 19.15 2.53 -0.15
N GLY A 206 18.62 3.68 -0.55
CA GLY A 206 17.19 3.97 -0.57
C GLY A 206 16.60 4.45 0.75
N LEU A 207 17.36 4.45 1.84
CA LEU A 207 16.92 4.96 3.13
C LEU A 207 16.75 6.47 3.07
N ILE A 208 15.62 6.98 3.57
CA ILE A 208 15.42 8.41 3.82
C ILE A 208 15.97 8.70 5.21
N VAL A 209 16.83 9.70 5.32
CA VAL A 209 17.52 10.08 6.56
C VAL A 209 17.14 11.52 6.91
N ASN A 210 16.77 11.73 8.17
CA ASN A 210 16.54 13.05 8.74
C ASN A 210 17.81 13.56 9.41
N GLU A 211 18.34 14.68 8.94
CA GLU A 211 19.47 15.37 9.58
C GLU A 211 19.01 16.50 10.53
N GLY A 212 17.70 16.68 10.70
CA GLY A 212 17.09 17.78 11.46
C GLY A 212 16.92 19.06 10.62
N ASP A 213 16.24 20.05 11.20
CA ASP A 213 16.07 21.40 10.63
C ASP A 213 15.56 21.42 9.17
N GLY A 214 14.65 20.50 8.81
CA GLY A 214 14.10 20.38 7.46
C GLY A 214 15.02 19.72 6.43
N GLN A 215 16.19 19.23 6.84
CA GLN A 215 17.16 18.54 5.99
C GLN A 215 16.86 17.04 5.95
N VAL A 216 15.97 16.65 5.03
CA VAL A 216 15.64 15.24 4.78
C VAL A 216 16.12 14.86 3.38
N HIS A 217 16.96 13.83 3.31
CA HIS A 217 17.49 13.34 2.03
C HIS A 217 17.35 11.82 1.91
N GLN A 218 17.51 11.29 0.70
CA GLN A 218 17.48 9.86 0.45
C GLN A 218 18.85 9.38 0.00
N VAL A 219 19.37 8.35 0.66
CA VAL A 219 20.56 7.65 0.21
C VAL A 219 20.29 7.05 -1.17
N PRO A 220 21.08 7.35 -2.21
CA PRO A 220 20.82 6.86 -3.55
C PRO A 220 20.76 5.32 -3.61
N HIS A 221 19.84 4.79 -4.39
CA HIS A 221 19.91 3.38 -4.82
C HIS A 221 21.13 3.18 -5.74
N HIS A 222 21.62 1.94 -5.83
CA HIS A 222 22.75 1.60 -6.70
C HIS A 222 22.48 1.87 -8.18
N ASP A 223 21.22 1.84 -8.61
CA ASP A 223 20.82 2.05 -9.99
C ASP A 223 19.40 2.64 -10.10
N ARG A 224 19.12 3.24 -11.27
CA ARG A 224 17.84 3.89 -11.56
C ARG A 224 16.66 2.92 -11.68
N LEU A 225 16.89 1.68 -12.14
CA LEU A 225 15.83 0.68 -12.27
C LEU A 225 15.33 0.27 -10.88
N THR A 226 16.23 0.12 -9.92
CA THR A 226 15.87 -0.12 -8.52
C THR A 226 15.13 1.08 -7.93
N ALA A 227 15.61 2.30 -8.16
CA ALA A 227 14.98 3.52 -7.62
C ALA A 227 13.53 3.74 -8.09
N VAL A 228 13.26 3.48 -9.38
CA VAL A 228 11.94 3.74 -9.98
C VAL A 228 11.06 2.50 -9.96
N GLY A 229 11.60 1.35 -10.33
CA GLY A 229 10.86 0.10 -10.44
C GLY A 229 10.65 -0.60 -9.10
N ARG A 230 11.61 -0.49 -8.18
CA ARG A 230 11.61 -1.11 -6.84
C ARG A 230 11.40 -2.63 -6.80
N ALA A 231 11.43 -3.29 -7.96
CA ALA A 231 11.20 -4.73 -8.04
C ALA A 231 12.28 -5.57 -7.34
N ALA A 232 13.50 -5.03 -7.21
CA ALA A 232 14.60 -5.64 -6.48
C ALA A 232 14.48 -5.50 -4.95
N LEU A 233 13.52 -4.69 -4.46
CA LEU A 233 13.29 -4.46 -3.03
C LEU A 233 12.24 -5.40 -2.43
N VAL A 234 11.73 -6.34 -3.22
CA VAL A 234 10.64 -7.25 -2.84
C VAL A 234 11.18 -8.67 -2.65
N ASN A 235 10.79 -9.32 -1.56
CA ASN A 235 11.06 -10.75 -1.41
C ASN A 235 10.12 -11.55 -2.32
N ARG A 236 10.71 -12.26 -3.29
CA ARG A 236 9.95 -12.95 -4.34
C ARG A 236 9.85 -14.46 -4.12
N SER A 237 10.61 -15.06 -3.22
CA SER A 237 10.71 -16.53 -3.13
C SER A 237 10.22 -17.10 -1.81
N THR A 238 10.19 -16.31 -0.74
CA THR A 238 9.78 -16.79 0.57
C THR A 238 8.28 -16.56 0.78
N PRO A 239 7.52 -17.57 1.25
CA PRO A 239 6.17 -17.33 1.74
C PRO A 239 6.23 -16.44 2.97
N TYR A 240 5.38 -15.41 3.04
CA TYR A 240 5.33 -14.57 4.22
C TYR A 240 4.64 -15.33 5.36
N GLN A 241 5.22 -15.28 6.55
CA GLN A 241 4.68 -15.95 7.72
C GLN A 241 3.40 -15.23 8.17
N ARG A 242 2.30 -15.97 8.27
CA ARG A 242 0.98 -15.46 8.69
C ARG A 242 0.58 -16.18 9.97
N ARG A 243 0.40 -15.43 11.06
CA ARG A 243 0.17 -15.99 12.40
C ARG A 243 -1.16 -15.52 12.98
N SER A 244 -1.66 -16.28 13.95
CA SER A 244 -2.86 -15.97 14.73
C SER A 244 -2.66 -16.45 16.17
N GLY A 245 -3.17 -15.72 17.16
CA GLY A 245 -3.02 -16.05 18.58
C GLY A 245 -1.58 -16.11 19.10
N THR A 246 -0.60 -15.65 18.33
CA THR A 246 0.81 -15.60 18.74
C THR A 246 1.12 -14.23 19.33
N PRO A 247 1.56 -14.14 20.61
CA PRO A 247 1.90 -12.86 21.23
C PRO A 247 2.93 -12.06 20.41
N TYR A 248 2.72 -10.74 20.35
CA TYR A 248 3.60 -9.80 19.64
C TYR A 248 3.88 -10.19 18.18
N LYS A 249 2.87 -10.74 17.51
CA LYS A 249 2.80 -10.92 16.05
C LYS A 249 1.44 -10.42 15.59
N VAL A 250 1.29 -10.14 14.31
CA VAL A 250 -0.03 -9.79 13.74
C VAL A 250 -0.97 -10.97 13.94
N ASP A 251 -2.18 -10.72 14.46
CA ASP A 251 -3.19 -11.75 14.70
C ASP A 251 -4.21 -11.79 13.56
N ASN A 252 -3.88 -12.50 12.48
CA ASN A 252 -4.66 -12.53 11.24
C ASN A 252 -6.10 -13.02 11.46
N LEU A 253 -6.30 -14.05 12.30
CA LEU A 253 -7.63 -14.55 12.62
C LEU A 253 -8.45 -13.56 13.45
N ALA A 254 -7.82 -12.82 14.37
CA ALA A 254 -8.51 -11.78 15.12
C ALA A 254 -9.05 -10.68 14.18
N TYR A 255 -8.25 -10.20 13.22
CA TYR A 255 -8.72 -9.26 12.20
C TYR A 255 -9.88 -9.83 11.36
N TYR A 256 -9.76 -11.07 10.91
CA TYR A 256 -10.81 -11.74 10.13
C TYR A 256 -12.12 -11.94 10.90
N ARG A 257 -12.04 -12.16 12.21
CA ARG A 257 -13.22 -12.19 13.09
C ARG A 257 -13.90 -10.83 13.16
N HIS A 258 -13.13 -9.74 13.09
CA HIS A 258 -13.61 -8.37 13.11
C HIS A 258 -13.82 -7.75 11.70
N GLY A 259 -13.98 -8.58 10.67
CA GLY A 259 -14.34 -8.13 9.32
C GLY A 259 -13.16 -7.82 8.39
N GLY A 260 -11.93 -7.83 8.89
CA GLY A 260 -10.72 -7.66 8.06
C GLY A 260 -10.37 -8.91 7.28
N LEU A 261 -10.66 -8.95 5.97
CA LEU A 261 -10.31 -10.09 5.11
C LEU A 261 -8.81 -10.42 5.17
N GLY A 262 -8.46 -11.69 4.94
CA GLY A 262 -7.06 -12.08 4.81
C GLY A 262 -6.43 -11.42 3.59
N ASN A 263 -5.26 -10.82 3.73
CA ASN A 263 -4.61 -10.13 2.61
C ASN A 263 -3.61 -11.07 1.90
N ILE A 264 -3.53 -11.04 0.58
CA ILE A 264 -2.50 -11.77 -0.17
C ILE A 264 -1.86 -10.88 -1.25
N LEU A 265 -0.54 -10.72 -1.22
CA LEU A 265 0.21 -10.03 -2.28
C LEU A 265 0.75 -11.07 -3.23
N THR A 266 0.40 -10.97 -4.51
CA THR A 266 0.98 -11.82 -5.56
C THR A 266 2.13 -11.11 -6.26
N LYS A 267 2.01 -9.79 -6.41
CA LYS A 267 3.03 -8.93 -7.03
C LYS A 267 2.92 -7.49 -6.54
N ASN A 268 4.07 -6.86 -6.34
CA ASN A 268 4.15 -5.42 -6.06
C ASN A 268 4.31 -4.62 -7.36
N GLY A 269 3.80 -3.38 -7.34
CA GLY A 269 4.02 -2.36 -8.37
C GLY A 269 3.00 -2.36 -9.50
N CYS A 270 2.98 -1.27 -10.26
CA CYS A 270 2.11 -1.08 -11.42
C CYS A 270 2.86 -0.35 -12.53
N THR A 271 2.81 -0.86 -13.77
CA THR A 271 3.50 -0.27 -14.93
C THR A 271 2.67 0.77 -15.67
N TYR A 272 1.47 1.08 -15.17
CA TYR A 272 0.58 2.09 -15.74
C TYR A 272 0.84 3.45 -15.12
N ALA A 273 0.20 4.49 -15.66
CA ALA A 273 0.40 5.88 -15.25
C ALA A 273 -0.92 6.63 -15.16
N CYS A 274 -1.95 5.98 -14.58
CA CYS A 274 -3.26 6.58 -14.42
C CYS A 274 -3.17 7.93 -13.70
N THR A 275 -3.82 8.96 -14.24
CA THR A 275 -3.62 10.36 -13.82
C THR A 275 -3.89 10.60 -12.33
N HIS A 276 -4.86 9.89 -11.77
CA HIS A 276 -5.27 10.01 -10.37
C HIS A 276 -4.37 9.21 -9.38
N CYS A 277 -3.59 8.25 -9.88
CA CYS A 277 -3.07 7.17 -9.04
C CYS A 277 -1.68 7.46 -8.47
N VAL A 278 -1.47 7.11 -7.20
CA VAL A 278 -0.18 7.23 -6.50
C VAL A 278 0.68 5.98 -6.64
N GLU A 279 0.08 4.83 -6.93
CA GLU A 279 0.75 3.52 -6.76
C GLU A 279 1.97 3.28 -7.65
N PRO A 280 2.00 3.70 -8.93
CA PRO A 280 3.21 3.55 -9.74
C PRO A 280 4.45 4.20 -9.10
N ASP A 281 4.27 5.32 -8.39
CA ASP A 281 5.34 5.97 -7.65
C ASP A 281 5.49 5.42 -6.22
N ALA A 282 4.41 5.19 -5.48
CA ALA A 282 4.47 4.77 -4.08
C ALA A 282 4.92 3.31 -3.92
N LYS A 283 4.46 2.40 -4.80
CA LYS A 283 4.80 0.97 -4.77
C LYS A 283 5.95 0.62 -5.72
N GLY A 284 6.04 1.29 -6.88
CA GLY A 284 7.07 1.07 -7.90
C GLY A 284 6.51 0.81 -9.30
N ALA A 285 7.23 1.29 -10.31
CA ALA A 285 6.77 1.30 -11.70
C ALA A 285 7.06 0.00 -12.48
N GLN A 286 7.40 -1.08 -11.77
CA GLN A 286 7.68 -2.40 -12.34
C GLN A 286 7.03 -3.49 -11.50
N PHE A 287 6.61 -4.58 -12.15
CA PHE A 287 6.05 -5.73 -11.46
C PHE A 287 7.14 -6.57 -10.79
N ALA A 288 7.06 -6.66 -9.46
CA ALA A 288 7.84 -7.59 -8.65
C ALA A 288 6.98 -8.83 -8.34
N ARG A 289 7.00 -9.81 -9.25
CA ARG A 289 6.22 -11.04 -9.14
C ARG A 289 6.81 -11.97 -8.08
N ARG A 290 6.03 -12.34 -7.07
CA ARG A 290 6.42 -13.41 -6.14
C ARG A 290 6.31 -14.76 -6.85
N ALA A 291 7.00 -15.77 -6.34
CA ALA A 291 6.92 -17.13 -6.83
C ALA A 291 5.50 -17.64 -6.55
N GLU A 292 4.90 -18.29 -7.54
CA GLU A 292 3.52 -18.77 -7.45
C GLU A 292 3.36 -19.71 -6.25
N THR A 293 4.36 -20.57 -5.99
CA THR A 293 4.36 -21.46 -4.83
C THR A 293 4.39 -20.70 -3.50
N ALA A 294 5.21 -19.65 -3.38
CA ALA A 294 5.29 -18.85 -2.15
C ALA A 294 4.00 -18.09 -1.85
N VAL A 295 3.31 -17.64 -2.91
CA VAL A 295 1.98 -17.01 -2.78
C VAL A 295 0.96 -18.04 -2.30
N VAL A 296 0.90 -19.21 -2.92
CA VAL A 296 -0.11 -20.22 -2.57
C VAL A 296 0.18 -20.91 -1.24
N ASP A 297 1.45 -21.07 -0.84
CA ASP A 297 1.85 -21.50 0.51
C ASP A 297 1.27 -20.55 1.56
N GLU A 298 1.36 -19.23 1.32
CA GLU A 298 0.82 -18.22 2.22
C GLU A 298 -0.71 -18.23 2.29
N MET A 299 -1.38 -18.49 1.17
CA MET A 299 -2.83 -18.70 1.14
C MET A 299 -3.24 -19.93 1.95
N GLU A 300 -2.50 -21.05 1.83
CA GLU A 300 -2.72 -22.26 2.63
C GLU A 300 -2.51 -22.03 4.12
N LEU A 301 -1.50 -21.23 4.51
CA LEU A 301 -1.29 -20.86 5.90
C LEU A 301 -2.52 -20.14 6.47
N LEU A 302 -3.09 -19.18 5.74
CA LEU A 302 -4.26 -18.43 6.20
C LEU A 302 -5.52 -19.30 6.24
N THR A 303 -5.79 -20.08 5.20
CA THR A 303 -6.99 -20.92 5.18
C THR A 303 -6.93 -22.01 6.24
N ALA A 304 -5.75 -22.59 6.53
CA ALA A 304 -5.55 -23.53 7.63
C ALA A 304 -5.87 -22.93 9.02
N GLN A 305 -5.77 -21.61 9.16
CA GLN A 305 -6.09 -20.88 10.40
C GLN A 305 -7.59 -20.53 10.52
N GLY A 306 -8.39 -20.82 9.50
CA GLY A 306 -9.80 -20.40 9.45
C GLY A 306 -10.04 -19.07 8.74
N VAL A 307 -9.01 -18.46 8.13
CA VAL A 307 -9.12 -17.21 7.37
C VAL A 307 -9.41 -17.56 5.90
N HIS A 308 -10.70 -17.70 5.59
CA HIS A 308 -11.15 -18.27 4.31
C HIS A 308 -11.36 -17.22 3.21
N ASP A 309 -11.74 -15.99 3.57
CA ASP A 309 -11.88 -14.90 2.61
C ASP A 309 -10.55 -14.16 2.44
N LEU A 310 -9.94 -14.31 1.27
CA LEU A 310 -8.67 -13.68 0.95
C LEU A 310 -8.85 -12.60 -0.12
N HIS A 311 -8.36 -11.39 0.14
CA HIS A 311 -8.37 -10.27 -0.80
C HIS A 311 -6.96 -10.05 -1.38
N THR A 312 -6.85 -9.97 -2.70
CA THR A 312 -5.58 -9.64 -3.35
C THR A 312 -5.17 -8.20 -3.05
N THR A 313 -3.89 -7.98 -2.78
CA THR A 313 -3.35 -6.65 -2.39
C THR A 313 -2.31 -6.12 -3.38
N ASP A 314 -2.33 -6.70 -4.58
CA ASP A 314 -1.68 -6.13 -5.75
C ASP A 314 -2.27 -4.74 -6.04
N SER A 315 -1.56 -3.93 -6.83
CA SER A 315 -2.20 -2.75 -7.45
C SER A 315 -3.38 -3.18 -8.30
N GLU A 316 -3.19 -4.20 -9.13
CA GLU A 316 -4.20 -4.74 -10.03
C GLU A 316 -3.92 -6.23 -10.24
N PHE A 317 -4.87 -7.10 -9.89
CA PHE A 317 -4.61 -8.53 -9.96
C PHE A 317 -4.48 -9.02 -11.40
N ASN A 318 -5.24 -8.48 -12.36
CA ASN A 318 -5.21 -8.94 -13.76
C ASN A 318 -4.13 -8.31 -14.63
N LEU A 319 -3.40 -7.29 -14.15
CA LEU A 319 -2.20 -6.82 -14.83
C LEU A 319 -1.06 -7.84 -14.62
N SER A 320 -0.09 -7.90 -15.55
CA SER A 320 0.85 -9.04 -15.62
C SER A 320 0.12 -10.39 -15.68
N ILE A 321 -0.93 -10.47 -16.49
CA ILE A 321 -1.92 -11.57 -16.55
C ILE A 321 -1.35 -12.99 -16.57
N GLY A 322 -0.20 -13.20 -17.23
CA GLY A 322 0.44 -14.52 -17.27
C GLY A 322 0.82 -15.04 -15.88
N HIS A 323 1.26 -14.16 -14.98
CA HIS A 323 1.56 -14.51 -13.60
C HIS A 323 0.29 -14.78 -12.80
N SER A 324 -0.74 -13.95 -12.94
CA SER A 324 -2.02 -14.13 -12.24
C SER A 324 -2.69 -15.45 -12.64
N LYS A 325 -2.69 -15.79 -13.94
CA LYS A 325 -3.13 -17.12 -14.42
C LYS A 325 -2.27 -18.25 -13.82
N ALA A 326 -0.96 -18.05 -13.66
CA ALA A 326 -0.08 -19.07 -13.06
C ALA A 326 -0.37 -19.29 -11.56
N VAL A 327 -0.63 -18.23 -10.79
CA VAL A 327 -1.06 -18.33 -9.39
C VAL A 327 -2.38 -19.10 -9.28
N LEU A 328 -3.39 -18.76 -10.10
CA LEU A 328 -4.68 -19.45 -10.11
C LEU A 328 -4.53 -20.94 -10.46
N ARG A 329 -3.71 -21.26 -11.47
CA ARG A 329 -3.41 -22.66 -11.83
C ARG A 329 -2.73 -23.41 -10.68
N GLU A 330 -1.85 -22.76 -9.91
CA GLU A 330 -1.22 -23.39 -8.75
C GLU A 330 -2.22 -23.69 -7.63
N ILE A 331 -3.16 -22.76 -7.35
CA ILE A 331 -4.27 -23.01 -6.41
C ILE A 331 -5.08 -24.22 -6.85
N ILE A 332 -5.52 -24.25 -8.11
CA ILE A 332 -6.32 -25.34 -8.68
C ILE A 332 -5.55 -26.66 -8.63
N ARG A 333 -4.25 -26.65 -8.96
CA ARG A 333 -3.40 -27.84 -8.92
C ARG A 333 -3.35 -28.43 -7.51
N ARG A 334 -3.18 -27.60 -6.48
CA ARG A 334 -3.13 -28.07 -5.08
C ARG A 334 -4.46 -28.63 -4.61
N LYS A 335 -5.56 -27.94 -4.89
CA LYS A 335 -6.93 -28.42 -4.63
C LYS A 335 -7.18 -29.79 -5.29
N ALA A 336 -6.71 -29.97 -6.53
CA ALA A 336 -6.87 -31.23 -7.26
C ALA A 336 -5.93 -32.34 -6.75
N SER A 337 -4.72 -32.01 -6.28
CA SER A 337 -3.76 -33.00 -5.80
C SER A 337 -4.00 -33.47 -4.36
N ASP A 338 -4.68 -32.66 -3.55
CA ASP A 338 -4.97 -32.96 -2.14
C ASP A 338 -6.39 -32.53 -1.78
N ALA A 339 -7.26 -33.51 -1.57
CA ALA A 339 -8.65 -33.29 -1.16
C ALA A 339 -8.77 -32.74 0.27
N SER A 340 -7.71 -32.82 1.08
CA SER A 340 -7.64 -32.27 2.43
C SER A 340 -7.04 -30.86 2.49
N SER A 341 -6.60 -30.30 1.35
CA SER A 341 -6.04 -28.95 1.32
C SER A 341 -7.06 -27.92 1.83
N PRO A 342 -6.67 -27.01 2.74
CA PRO A 342 -7.57 -25.96 3.23
C PRO A 342 -7.93 -24.93 2.13
N LEU A 343 -7.30 -24.98 0.95
CA LEU A 343 -7.69 -24.17 -0.21
C LEU A 343 -9.08 -24.52 -0.77
N HIS A 344 -9.67 -25.64 -0.38
CA HIS A 344 -11.06 -25.95 -0.73
C HIS A 344 -12.06 -24.98 -0.12
N ASP A 345 -11.73 -24.38 1.03
CA ASP A 345 -12.56 -23.37 1.70
C ASP A 345 -12.27 -21.93 1.27
N LEU A 346 -11.29 -21.73 0.37
CA LEU A 346 -10.90 -20.43 -0.14
C LEU A 346 -12.07 -19.71 -0.83
N ARG A 347 -12.30 -18.47 -0.40
CA ARG A 347 -13.11 -17.47 -1.10
C ARG A 347 -12.19 -16.31 -1.49
N LEU A 348 -11.81 -16.27 -2.76
CA LEU A 348 -10.90 -15.25 -3.27
C LEU A 348 -11.68 -13.99 -3.69
N TRP A 349 -11.22 -12.84 -3.26
CA TRP A 349 -11.73 -11.51 -3.60
C TRP A 349 -10.63 -10.76 -4.33
N ILE A 350 -10.93 -10.19 -5.49
CA ILE A 350 -9.90 -9.56 -6.33
C ILE A 350 -10.28 -8.14 -6.71
N TYR A 351 -9.26 -7.31 -6.91
CA TYR A 351 -9.38 -6.00 -7.55
C TYR A 351 -8.66 -6.03 -8.91
N VAL A 352 -9.33 -5.53 -9.95
CA VAL A 352 -8.85 -5.60 -11.34
C VAL A 352 -9.16 -4.35 -12.15
N GLN A 353 -8.39 -4.16 -13.22
CA GLN A 353 -8.78 -3.29 -14.33
C GLN A 353 -9.74 -4.00 -15.29
N PRO A 354 -10.51 -3.29 -16.14
CA PRO A 354 -11.41 -3.93 -17.11
C PRO A 354 -10.70 -4.86 -18.11
N ALA A 355 -9.44 -4.55 -18.45
CA ALA A 355 -8.63 -5.36 -19.36
C ALA A 355 -7.20 -5.56 -18.83
N PRO A 356 -6.57 -6.72 -19.08
CA PRO A 356 -7.12 -7.89 -19.79
C PRO A 356 -8.04 -8.74 -18.91
N PHE A 357 -9.17 -9.18 -19.46
CA PHE A 357 -10.10 -10.10 -18.78
C PHE A 357 -10.81 -10.98 -19.83
N ASP A 358 -10.27 -12.18 -20.04
CA ASP A 358 -10.77 -13.15 -21.03
C ASP A 358 -11.48 -14.34 -20.37
N GLU A 359 -12.10 -15.20 -21.19
CA GLU A 359 -12.86 -16.36 -20.70
C GLU A 359 -11.97 -17.37 -19.96
N GLU A 360 -10.73 -17.60 -20.41
CA GLU A 360 -9.78 -18.45 -19.68
C GLU A 360 -9.51 -17.91 -18.28
N TYR A 361 -9.35 -16.59 -18.13
CA TYR A 361 -9.12 -15.99 -16.83
C TYR A 361 -10.34 -16.12 -15.91
N ALA A 362 -11.55 -15.91 -16.45
CA ALA A 362 -12.79 -16.09 -15.69
C ALA A 362 -12.96 -17.56 -15.22
N ASP A 363 -12.67 -18.53 -16.10
CA ASP A 363 -12.70 -19.95 -15.78
C ASP A 363 -11.72 -20.33 -14.66
N LEU A 364 -10.48 -19.83 -14.76
CA LEU A 364 -9.45 -20.02 -13.74
C LEU A 364 -9.83 -19.38 -12.40
N LEU A 365 -10.44 -18.20 -12.41
CA LEU A 365 -10.93 -17.54 -11.20
C LEU A 365 -12.01 -18.37 -10.51
N ALA A 366 -13.01 -18.82 -11.27
CA ALA A 366 -14.09 -19.65 -10.77
C ALA A 366 -13.55 -20.97 -10.17
N ALA A 367 -12.68 -21.67 -10.90
CA ALA A 367 -12.09 -22.93 -10.44
C ALA A 367 -11.20 -22.76 -9.19
N ALA A 368 -10.52 -21.62 -9.05
CA ALA A 368 -9.73 -21.30 -7.87
C ALA A 368 -10.58 -20.98 -6.62
N GLY A 369 -11.86 -20.63 -6.78
CA GLY A 369 -12.75 -20.23 -5.69
C GLY A 369 -12.92 -18.72 -5.55
N CYS A 370 -12.87 -17.96 -6.66
CA CYS A 370 -13.17 -16.53 -6.65
C CYS A 370 -14.64 -16.29 -6.31
N ALA A 371 -14.90 -15.53 -5.26
CA ALA A 371 -16.23 -15.16 -4.80
C ALA A 371 -16.70 -13.82 -5.39
N GLY A 372 -15.78 -12.88 -5.58
CA GLY A 372 -16.14 -11.54 -6.05
C GLY A 372 -14.99 -10.77 -6.70
N ILE A 373 -15.36 -9.94 -7.66
CA ILE A 373 -14.47 -9.11 -8.48
C ILE A 373 -14.87 -7.65 -8.27
N ASN A 374 -13.96 -6.83 -7.76
CA ASN A 374 -14.06 -5.39 -7.85
C ASN A 374 -13.32 -4.93 -9.11
N VAL A 375 -14.01 -4.19 -9.98
CA VAL A 375 -13.45 -3.60 -11.19
C VAL A 375 -13.65 -2.10 -11.17
N ALA A 376 -12.57 -1.36 -11.42
CA ALA A 376 -12.61 0.10 -11.49
C ALA A 376 -12.39 0.56 -12.94
N PRO A 377 -13.46 0.59 -13.77
CA PRO A 377 -13.39 1.36 -15.00
C PRO A 377 -13.17 2.84 -14.68
N ASP A 378 -13.63 3.36 -13.55
CA ASP A 378 -13.65 4.78 -13.18
C ASP A 378 -14.58 5.64 -14.05
N HIS A 379 -14.60 5.40 -15.37
CA HIS A 379 -15.52 6.02 -16.33
C HIS A 379 -15.72 5.10 -17.55
N VAL A 380 -16.71 5.40 -18.38
CA VAL A 380 -17.08 4.62 -19.57
C VAL A 380 -16.93 5.36 -20.90
N ARG A 381 -16.93 6.70 -20.88
CA ARG A 381 -16.72 7.51 -22.08
C ARG A 381 -15.25 7.63 -22.44
N ASP A 382 -14.95 7.36 -23.71
CA ASP A 382 -13.60 7.38 -24.25
C ASP A 382 -12.92 8.75 -24.14
N ASP A 383 -13.65 9.85 -24.36
CA ASP A 383 -13.12 11.22 -24.32
C ASP A 383 -12.68 11.67 -22.91
N VAL A 384 -13.34 11.18 -21.86
CA VAL A 384 -12.93 11.42 -20.46
C VAL A 384 -11.76 10.53 -20.06
N LEU A 385 -11.72 9.29 -20.57
CA LEU A 385 -10.69 8.31 -20.23
C LEU A 385 -9.35 8.56 -20.93
N ASP A 386 -9.37 9.18 -22.10
CA ASP A 386 -8.19 9.52 -22.87
C ASP A 386 -7.29 10.49 -22.08
N GLY A 387 -6.04 10.06 -21.83
CA GLY A 387 -5.10 10.81 -20.99
C GLY A 387 -5.32 10.65 -19.48
N TRP A 388 -6.35 9.93 -19.03
CA TRP A 388 -6.57 9.58 -17.63
C TRP A 388 -6.20 8.13 -17.31
N LYS A 389 -6.85 7.14 -17.95
CA LYS A 389 -6.61 5.72 -17.69
C LYS A 389 -5.65 5.14 -18.71
N VAL A 390 -4.35 5.40 -18.50
CA VAL A 390 -3.31 5.13 -19.49
C VAL A 390 -2.18 4.23 -18.98
N THR A 391 -1.57 3.50 -19.91
CA THR A 391 -0.33 2.75 -19.65
C THR A 391 0.83 3.72 -19.35
N GLY A 392 1.99 3.20 -18.91
CA GLY A 392 3.21 4.00 -18.78
C GLY A 392 3.72 4.63 -20.09
N LYS A 393 3.11 4.31 -21.24
CA LYS A 393 3.36 4.93 -22.55
C LYS A 393 2.31 5.97 -22.94
N GLY A 394 1.33 6.25 -22.07
CA GLY A 394 0.28 7.24 -22.33
C GLY A 394 -0.88 6.74 -23.20
N THR A 395 -0.99 5.43 -23.44
CA THR A 395 -2.08 4.85 -24.23
C THR A 395 -3.22 4.35 -23.35
N ARG A 396 -4.47 4.65 -23.68
CA ARG A 396 -5.63 4.00 -23.05
C ARG A 396 -5.59 2.48 -23.29
N PHE A 397 -6.04 1.70 -22.31
CA PHE A 397 -5.83 0.24 -22.30
C PHE A 397 -7.11 -0.61 -22.24
N TYR A 398 -8.28 0.01 -22.20
CA TYR A 398 -9.57 -0.70 -22.24
C TYR A 398 -10.66 0.19 -22.86
N THR A 399 -11.80 -0.42 -23.15
CA THR A 399 -13.04 0.21 -23.63
C THR A 399 -14.22 -0.18 -22.74
N SER A 400 -15.37 0.49 -22.87
CA SER A 400 -16.60 0.11 -22.14
C SER A 400 -17.06 -1.32 -22.46
N GLU A 401 -16.71 -1.87 -23.63
CA GLU A 401 -17.01 -3.28 -23.96
C GLU A 401 -16.22 -4.27 -23.11
N ASP A 402 -15.00 -3.93 -22.68
CA ASP A 402 -14.23 -4.77 -21.76
C ASP A 402 -14.93 -4.88 -20.39
N VAL A 403 -15.54 -3.78 -19.92
CA VAL A 403 -16.34 -3.75 -18.68
C VAL A 403 -17.56 -4.66 -18.80
N ARG A 404 -18.32 -4.51 -19.90
CA ARG A 404 -19.50 -5.36 -20.18
C ARG A 404 -19.13 -6.83 -20.29
N ARG A 405 -18.02 -7.15 -20.98
CA ARG A 405 -17.52 -8.53 -21.10
C ARG A 405 -17.17 -9.11 -19.74
N LEU A 406 -16.46 -8.36 -18.91
CA LEU A 406 -16.10 -8.80 -17.55
C LEU A 406 -17.36 -9.10 -16.72
N CYS A 407 -18.34 -8.21 -16.67
CA CYS A 407 -19.58 -8.44 -15.92
C CYS A 407 -20.34 -9.68 -16.44
N LYS A 408 -20.45 -9.85 -17.77
CA LYS A 408 -21.08 -11.04 -18.37
C LYS A 408 -20.34 -12.34 -18.02
N LEU A 409 -19.01 -12.33 -18.04
CA LEU A 409 -18.20 -13.49 -17.67
C LEU A 409 -18.35 -13.80 -16.17
N ALA A 410 -18.29 -12.77 -15.31
CA ALA A 410 -18.49 -12.97 -13.88
C ALA A 410 -19.86 -13.58 -13.57
N GLN A 411 -20.93 -13.07 -14.19
CA GLN A 411 -22.27 -13.63 -14.08
C GLN A 411 -22.33 -15.09 -14.57
N LYS A 412 -21.77 -15.38 -15.75
CA LYS A 412 -21.72 -16.74 -16.33
C LYS A 412 -21.11 -17.75 -15.36
N TYR A 413 -20.11 -17.33 -14.60
CA TYR A 413 -19.36 -18.17 -13.66
C TYR A 413 -19.81 -18.03 -12.20
N GLY A 414 -20.90 -17.29 -11.93
CA GLY A 414 -21.46 -17.12 -10.58
C GLY A 414 -20.60 -16.30 -9.62
N MET A 415 -19.74 -15.41 -10.14
CA MET A 415 -18.91 -14.50 -9.36
C MET A 415 -19.60 -13.15 -9.19
N LEU A 416 -19.58 -12.60 -7.97
CA LEU A 416 -20.12 -11.27 -7.69
C LEU A 416 -19.26 -10.16 -8.33
N THR A 417 -19.85 -9.01 -8.62
CA THR A 417 -19.15 -7.86 -9.21
C THR A 417 -19.46 -6.55 -8.51
N MET A 418 -18.41 -5.82 -8.14
CA MET A 418 -18.48 -4.40 -7.82
C MET A 418 -17.85 -3.61 -8.95
N VAL A 419 -18.56 -2.58 -9.45
CA VAL A 419 -18.06 -1.71 -10.51
C VAL A 419 -17.92 -0.29 -9.96
N GLU A 420 -16.72 0.27 -10.00
CA GLU A 420 -16.40 1.57 -9.42
C GLU A 420 -16.23 2.67 -10.47
N ALA A 421 -16.83 3.83 -10.19
CA ALA A 421 -16.69 5.06 -10.94
C ALA A 421 -16.08 6.17 -10.09
N LEU A 422 -15.19 6.96 -10.69
CA LEU A 422 -14.63 8.17 -10.11
C LEU A 422 -15.05 9.35 -10.97
N LEU A 423 -15.98 10.16 -10.44
CA LEU A 423 -16.56 11.29 -11.13
C LEU A 423 -15.86 12.59 -10.71
N GLY A 424 -15.86 13.59 -11.59
CA GLY A 424 -15.32 14.92 -11.29
C GLY A 424 -13.83 15.08 -11.56
N MET A 425 -13.26 14.22 -12.40
CA MET A 425 -11.90 14.36 -12.94
C MET A 425 -11.80 15.52 -13.94
N PRO A 426 -10.59 15.97 -14.33
CA PRO A 426 -10.46 17.10 -15.26
C PRO A 426 -11.20 16.86 -16.58
N GLY A 427 -12.10 17.78 -16.95
CA GLY A 427 -12.94 17.69 -18.15
C GLY A 427 -14.30 17.03 -17.93
N GLU A 428 -14.61 16.59 -16.70
CA GLU A 428 -15.93 16.09 -16.36
C GLU A 428 -16.97 17.22 -16.40
N THR A 429 -18.10 16.97 -17.06
CA THR A 429 -19.27 17.85 -17.15
C THR A 429 -20.50 17.13 -16.59
N GLU A 430 -21.61 17.85 -16.39
CA GLU A 430 -22.88 17.23 -16.00
C GLU A 430 -23.31 16.12 -16.98
N SER A 431 -23.15 16.36 -18.29
CA SER A 431 -23.53 15.40 -19.33
C SER A 431 -22.65 14.14 -19.29
N THR A 432 -21.33 14.28 -19.16
CA THR A 432 -20.43 13.12 -19.14
C THR A 432 -20.62 12.29 -17.86
N MET A 433 -20.87 12.98 -16.74
CA MET A 433 -21.21 12.34 -15.46
C MET A 433 -22.51 11.56 -15.57
N HIS A 434 -23.56 12.14 -16.16
CA HIS A 434 -24.85 11.47 -16.37
C HIS A 434 -24.72 10.24 -17.28
N ASP A 435 -24.02 10.36 -18.41
CA ASP A 435 -23.78 9.23 -19.32
C ASP A 435 -23.07 8.07 -18.62
N CYS A 436 -22.10 8.37 -17.75
CA CYS A 436 -21.40 7.37 -16.97
C CYS A 436 -22.33 6.65 -15.99
N VAL A 437 -23.17 7.40 -15.27
CA VAL A 437 -24.18 6.83 -14.37
C VAL A 437 -25.12 5.91 -15.15
N ASP A 438 -25.70 6.38 -16.26
CA ASP A 438 -26.64 5.60 -17.07
C ASP A 438 -26.02 4.29 -17.58
N GLU A 439 -24.83 4.34 -18.17
CA GLU A 439 -24.16 3.17 -18.73
C GLU A 439 -23.76 2.15 -17.66
N LEU A 440 -23.26 2.60 -16.51
CA LEU A 440 -22.89 1.70 -15.41
C LEU A 440 -24.12 1.11 -14.72
N MET A 441 -25.19 1.89 -14.58
CA MET A 441 -26.45 1.41 -14.01
C MET A 441 -27.14 0.38 -14.90
N ALA A 442 -26.86 0.39 -16.21
CA ALA A 442 -27.32 -0.63 -17.16
C ALA A 442 -26.52 -1.95 -17.09
N LEU A 443 -25.40 -2.00 -16.38
CA LEU A 443 -24.67 -3.23 -16.13
C LEU A 443 -25.41 -4.11 -15.13
N ASP A 444 -25.38 -5.42 -15.35
CA ASP A 444 -25.85 -6.41 -14.39
C ASP A 444 -24.76 -6.69 -13.32
N ALA A 445 -24.28 -5.62 -12.69
CA ALA A 445 -23.30 -5.68 -11.62
C ALA A 445 -23.97 -5.93 -10.27
N THR A 446 -23.31 -6.66 -9.36
CA THR A 446 -23.81 -6.84 -7.99
C THR A 446 -23.93 -5.50 -7.28
N VAL A 447 -22.88 -4.68 -7.34
CA VAL A 447 -22.87 -3.32 -6.79
C VAL A 447 -22.25 -2.37 -7.81
N VAL A 448 -22.79 -1.15 -7.91
CA VAL A 448 -22.13 -0.03 -8.60
C VAL A 448 -21.76 1.02 -7.55
N GLY A 449 -20.49 1.39 -7.48
CA GLY A 449 -19.99 2.41 -6.55
C GLY A 449 -19.61 3.69 -7.28
N PHE A 450 -20.06 4.83 -6.78
CA PHE A 450 -19.68 6.14 -7.30
C PHE A 450 -18.88 6.90 -6.24
N THR A 451 -17.75 7.46 -6.67
CA THR A 451 -16.96 8.44 -5.89
C THR A 451 -16.98 9.77 -6.63
N LEU A 452 -16.99 10.88 -5.90
CA LEU A 452 -17.01 12.22 -6.48
C LEU A 452 -15.80 13.02 -6.00
N GLY A 453 -14.95 13.43 -6.94
CA GLY A 453 -13.71 14.17 -6.68
C GLY A 453 -12.51 13.30 -6.29
N ILE A 454 -11.34 13.94 -6.26
CA ILE A 454 -10.09 13.21 -6.04
C ILE A 454 -9.09 13.98 -5.17
N ARG A 455 -8.39 13.26 -4.30
CA ARG A 455 -7.23 13.76 -3.54
C ARG A 455 -6.01 13.89 -4.46
N ALA A 456 -5.37 15.06 -4.47
CA ALA A 456 -4.14 15.29 -5.24
C ALA A 456 -2.87 15.03 -4.41
N PHE A 457 -2.00 14.14 -4.89
CA PHE A 457 -0.74 13.78 -4.25
C PHE A 457 0.47 14.25 -5.07
N PRO A 458 1.63 14.55 -4.44
CA PRO A 458 2.77 15.16 -5.13
C PRO A 458 3.31 14.36 -6.31
N TYR A 459 3.21 13.03 -6.27
CA TYR A 459 3.82 12.18 -7.30
C TYR A 459 2.85 11.59 -8.31
N SER A 460 1.54 11.75 -8.12
CA SER A 460 0.56 11.38 -9.15
C SER A 460 0.67 12.33 -10.36
N PRO A 461 0.34 11.88 -11.57
CA PRO A 461 0.34 12.77 -12.74
C PRO A 461 -0.58 13.99 -12.54
N LEU A 462 -1.72 13.82 -11.85
CA LEU A 462 -2.61 14.93 -11.50
C LEU A 462 -1.91 15.97 -10.62
N GLY A 463 -1.26 15.55 -9.52
CA GLY A 463 -0.60 16.51 -8.63
C GLY A 463 0.50 17.30 -9.32
N LYS A 464 1.30 16.63 -10.17
CA LYS A 464 2.32 17.29 -11.01
C LYS A 464 1.69 18.29 -11.97
N LEU A 465 0.62 17.90 -12.68
CA LEU A 465 -0.10 18.78 -13.59
C LEU A 465 -0.65 20.03 -12.89
N LEU A 466 -1.21 19.88 -11.69
CA LEU A 466 -1.74 20.99 -10.91
C LEU A 466 -0.62 21.95 -10.47
N ALA A 467 0.50 21.42 -9.99
CA ALA A 467 1.68 22.22 -9.66
C ALA A 467 2.24 22.96 -10.88
N ASP A 468 2.38 22.28 -12.02
CA ASP A 468 2.88 22.85 -13.27
C ASP A 468 1.97 23.97 -13.80
N ARG A 469 0.66 23.81 -13.66
CA ARG A 469 -0.31 24.85 -14.04
C ARG A 469 -0.26 26.03 -13.10
N SER A 470 -0.11 25.81 -11.79
CA SER A 470 -0.10 26.85 -10.76
C SER A 470 1.21 27.65 -10.74
N ARG A 471 2.36 26.99 -10.90
CA ARG A 471 3.72 27.56 -10.89
C ARG A 471 4.07 28.34 -9.62
N GLY A 472 3.30 28.15 -8.54
CA GLY A 472 3.40 28.92 -7.29
C GLY A 472 2.90 30.36 -7.38
N VAL A 473 2.26 30.77 -8.49
CA VAL A 473 1.92 32.20 -8.74
C VAL A 473 0.46 32.43 -9.15
N ARG A 474 -0.30 31.37 -9.43
CA ARG A 474 -1.72 31.47 -9.77
C ARG A 474 -2.53 30.26 -9.29
N PRO A 475 -3.80 30.45 -8.90
CA PRO A 475 -4.68 29.33 -8.63
C PRO A 475 -4.99 28.54 -9.91
N VAL A 476 -5.35 27.26 -9.73
CA VAL A 476 -5.78 26.38 -10.82
C VAL A 476 -7.27 26.06 -10.61
N PRO A 477 -8.14 26.32 -11.60
CA PRO A 477 -9.55 25.98 -11.50
C PRO A 477 -9.76 24.51 -11.11
N GLY A 478 -10.70 24.27 -10.19
CA GLY A 478 -10.97 22.94 -9.64
C GLY A 478 -10.13 22.54 -8.44
N VAL A 479 -8.99 23.19 -8.18
CA VAL A 479 -8.20 22.94 -6.96
C VAL A 479 -8.94 23.47 -5.73
N GLN A 480 -9.03 22.65 -4.70
CA GLN A 480 -9.95 22.80 -3.58
C GLN A 480 -9.33 22.25 -2.28
N SER A 481 -9.77 22.78 -1.15
CA SER A 481 -9.65 22.18 0.18
C SER A 481 -10.67 22.81 1.12
N ASN A 482 -11.29 22.03 2.00
CA ASN A 482 -12.32 22.53 2.92
C ASN A 482 -11.74 23.55 3.92
N THR A 483 -10.44 23.47 4.21
CA THR A 483 -9.74 24.35 5.15
C THR A 483 -8.95 25.47 4.47
N ALA A 484 -9.08 25.64 3.15
CA ALA A 484 -8.40 26.72 2.45
C ALA A 484 -9.00 28.08 2.82
N THR A 485 -8.17 28.98 3.33
CA THR A 485 -8.51 30.38 3.65
C THR A 485 -8.05 31.36 2.57
N GLU A 486 -7.20 30.90 1.65
CA GLU A 486 -6.63 31.65 0.54
C GLU A 486 -6.50 30.76 -0.71
N PRO A 487 -6.31 31.34 -1.91
CA PRO A 487 -6.10 30.56 -3.12
C PRO A 487 -4.90 29.61 -2.99
N ILE A 488 -5.10 28.34 -3.33
CA ILE A 488 -4.06 27.30 -3.23
C ILE A 488 -3.06 27.48 -4.39
N LEU A 489 -1.81 27.80 -4.06
CA LEU A 489 -0.71 27.99 -5.01
C LEU A 489 0.29 26.84 -4.89
N LEU A 490 0.27 25.94 -5.87
CA LEU A 490 1.16 24.78 -5.92
C LEU A 490 2.41 25.09 -6.74
N THR A 491 3.58 24.79 -6.19
CA THR A 491 4.89 25.02 -6.80
C THR A 491 5.44 23.70 -7.36
N PRO A 492 5.86 23.66 -8.64
CA PRO A 492 6.54 22.52 -9.23
C PRO A 492 7.80 22.09 -8.46
N ALA A 493 8.13 20.81 -8.50
CA ALA A 493 9.24 20.25 -7.74
C ALA A 493 10.60 20.91 -8.07
N ASP A 494 10.84 21.26 -9.33
CA ASP A 494 12.07 21.94 -9.80
C ASP A 494 12.19 23.40 -9.32
N ARG A 495 11.14 23.94 -8.70
CA ARG A 495 11.08 25.31 -8.16
C ARG A 495 10.99 25.36 -6.64
N CYS A 496 10.78 24.22 -5.98
CA CYS A 496 10.81 24.13 -4.53
C CYS A 496 12.26 24.11 -4.04
N ARG A 497 12.52 24.63 -2.83
CA ARG A 497 13.84 24.63 -2.20
C ARG A 497 14.27 23.23 -1.77
N SER A 498 13.30 22.37 -1.47
CA SER A 498 13.54 20.98 -1.08
C SER A 498 12.37 20.07 -1.51
N VAL A 499 12.62 18.76 -1.46
CA VAL A 499 11.57 17.74 -1.66
C VAL A 499 10.52 17.80 -0.54
N VAL A 500 10.94 18.12 0.68
CA VAL A 500 10.04 18.34 1.83
C VAL A 500 9.03 19.44 1.52
N GLU A 501 9.49 20.59 1.00
CA GLU A 501 8.59 21.69 0.61
C GLU A 501 7.63 21.26 -0.51
N TYR A 502 8.15 20.55 -1.53
CA TYR A 502 7.33 20.06 -2.64
C TYR A 502 6.22 19.11 -2.20
N GLU A 503 6.50 18.21 -1.25
CA GLU A 503 5.50 17.27 -0.76
C GLU A 503 4.52 17.92 0.21
N ARG A 504 5.01 18.77 1.12
CA ARG A 504 4.21 19.38 2.19
C ARG A 504 3.04 20.19 1.67
N GLN A 505 3.23 20.96 0.59
CA GLN A 505 2.18 21.81 0.03
C GLN A 505 0.90 21.03 -0.36
N PHE A 506 0.96 19.70 -0.53
CA PHE A 506 -0.21 18.90 -0.84
C PHE A 506 -1.05 18.53 0.39
N MET A 507 -0.52 18.67 1.61
CA MET A 507 -1.18 18.30 2.86
C MET A 507 -1.27 19.44 3.87
N PHE A 508 -0.37 20.41 3.79
CA PHE A 508 -0.24 21.50 4.75
C PHE A 508 -0.35 22.86 4.06
N ASP A 509 -0.86 23.86 4.77
CA ASP A 509 -0.76 25.27 4.40
C ASP A 509 0.63 25.84 4.80
N PRO A 510 0.97 27.10 4.41
CA PRO A 510 2.24 27.72 4.79
C PRO A 510 2.46 27.90 6.30
N GLN A 511 1.39 27.84 7.10
CA GLN A 511 1.43 27.95 8.57
C GLN A 511 1.57 26.57 9.24
N GLY A 512 1.53 25.47 8.48
CA GLY A 512 1.64 24.11 8.97
C GLY A 512 0.32 23.48 9.40
N ASN A 513 -0.83 24.13 9.16
CA ASN A 513 -2.14 23.52 9.42
C ASN A 513 -2.50 22.52 8.32
N PHE A 514 -3.35 21.54 8.64
CA PHE A 514 -3.82 20.60 7.65
C PHE A 514 -4.70 21.29 6.60
N ARG A 515 -4.27 21.15 5.35
CA ARG A 515 -4.95 21.60 4.15
C ARG A 515 -4.73 20.60 3.02
N PRO A 516 -5.34 19.39 3.11
CA PRO A 516 -5.26 18.41 2.05
C PRO A 516 -5.82 18.96 0.73
N VAL A 517 -5.07 18.84 -0.36
CA VAL A 517 -5.47 19.28 -1.71
C VAL A 517 -6.39 18.26 -2.38
N TYR A 518 -7.51 18.75 -2.88
CA TYR A 518 -8.40 17.99 -3.74
C TYR A 518 -8.55 18.69 -5.09
N PHE A 519 -9.04 17.93 -6.07
CA PHE A 519 -9.47 18.44 -7.36
C PHE A 519 -10.91 18.05 -7.62
N PHE A 520 -11.69 19.01 -8.07
CA PHE A 520 -13.01 18.81 -8.67
C PHE A 520 -13.09 19.49 -10.03
N SER A 521 -13.71 18.86 -11.03
CA SER A 521 -13.94 19.52 -12.31
C SER A 521 -14.69 20.84 -12.13
N PRO A 522 -14.16 21.97 -12.63
CA PRO A 522 -14.87 23.24 -12.61
C PRO A 522 -16.02 23.32 -13.63
N GLU A 523 -16.18 22.31 -14.50
CA GLU A 523 -17.28 22.25 -15.46
C GLU A 523 -18.52 21.52 -14.93
N LEU A 524 -18.44 20.96 -13.71
CA LEU A 524 -19.60 20.44 -13.00
C LEU A 524 -20.35 21.59 -12.29
N PRO A 525 -21.68 21.47 -12.14
CA PRO A 525 -22.49 22.53 -11.57
C PRO A 525 -22.17 22.74 -10.09
N GLU A 526 -21.87 23.99 -9.75
CA GLU A 526 -21.84 24.52 -8.39
C GLU A 526 -23.16 25.26 -8.18
N GLY A 527 -23.95 24.86 -7.17
CA GLY A 527 -25.24 25.49 -6.91
C GLY A 527 -25.10 26.81 -6.16
N ASP A 528 -26.21 27.58 -6.14
CA ASP A 528 -26.34 28.86 -5.44
C ASP A 528 -26.05 28.77 -3.93
N ALA A 529 -26.04 27.55 -3.36
CA ALA A 529 -25.75 27.24 -1.97
C ALA A 529 -24.24 27.11 -1.64
N THR A 530 -23.34 27.44 -2.58
CA THR A 530 -21.89 27.37 -2.32
C THR A 530 -21.44 28.55 -1.46
N ILE A 531 -21.54 28.40 -0.14
CA ILE A 531 -21.22 29.45 0.85
C ILE A 531 -19.81 29.24 1.39
N HIS A 532 -19.41 27.98 1.59
CA HIS A 532 -18.10 27.55 2.07
C HIS A 532 -17.38 26.72 1.01
N PRO A 533 -16.03 26.65 1.05
CA PRO A 533 -15.27 25.78 0.15
C PRO A 533 -15.80 24.33 0.13
N GLY A 534 -16.23 23.79 1.29
CA GLY A 534 -16.76 22.43 1.40
C GLY A 534 -18.07 22.18 0.65
N ASP A 535 -18.82 23.22 0.29
CA ASP A 535 -20.14 23.10 -0.32
C ASP A 535 -20.09 22.78 -1.82
N ARG A 536 -18.90 22.90 -2.43
CA ARG A 536 -18.68 22.79 -3.88
C ARG A 536 -19.24 21.50 -4.50
N TRP A 537 -19.25 20.41 -3.74
CA TRP A 537 -19.68 19.09 -4.21
C TRP A 537 -21.19 18.87 -4.09
N LEU A 538 -21.89 19.67 -3.28
CA LEU A 538 -23.26 19.37 -2.84
C LEU A 538 -24.25 19.29 -4.00
N THR A 539 -24.15 20.19 -4.98
CA THR A 539 -25.05 20.19 -6.14
C THR A 539 -24.82 18.98 -7.03
N SER A 540 -23.57 18.64 -7.32
CA SER A 540 -23.25 17.43 -8.10
C SER A 540 -23.61 16.16 -7.33
N LEU A 541 -23.49 16.17 -6.00
CA LEU A 541 -23.93 15.09 -5.14
C LEU A 541 -25.45 14.89 -5.22
N ASP A 542 -26.23 15.97 -5.11
CA ASP A 542 -27.70 15.92 -5.21
C ASP A 542 -28.16 15.42 -6.60
N LEU A 543 -27.49 15.88 -7.67
CA LEU A 543 -27.71 15.37 -9.02
C LEU A 543 -27.44 13.86 -9.12
N LEU A 544 -26.30 13.39 -8.60
CA LEU A 544 -25.95 11.97 -8.60
C LEU A 544 -27.01 11.13 -7.86
N TRP A 545 -27.47 11.59 -6.69
CA TRP A 545 -28.53 10.94 -5.91
C TRP A 545 -29.90 10.93 -6.60
N LYS A 546 -30.18 11.95 -7.41
CA LYS A 546 -31.40 12.08 -8.22
C LYS A 546 -31.37 11.18 -9.46
N TRP A 547 -30.22 11.02 -10.11
CA TRP A 547 -30.08 10.20 -11.31
C TRP A 547 -30.14 8.72 -11.01
N VAL A 548 -29.73 8.28 -9.81
CA VAL A 548 -29.91 6.90 -9.36
C VAL A 548 -31.36 6.67 -8.89
N PRO A 549 -32.17 5.87 -9.62
CA PRO A 549 -33.56 5.63 -9.24
C PRO A 549 -33.67 4.95 -7.87
N GLU A 550 -34.68 5.33 -7.08
CA GLU A 550 -34.87 4.80 -5.72
C GLU A 550 -34.91 3.26 -5.69
N ARG A 551 -35.61 2.64 -6.65
CA ARG A 551 -35.69 1.17 -6.79
C ARG A 551 -34.33 0.48 -6.96
N ASP A 552 -33.34 1.19 -7.49
CA ASP A 552 -32.00 0.68 -7.76
C ASP A 552 -31.00 1.00 -6.63
N ARG A 553 -31.35 1.84 -5.65
CA ARG A 553 -30.43 2.26 -4.56
C ARG A 553 -29.94 1.10 -3.70
N HIS A 554 -30.67 -0.02 -3.64
CA HIS A 554 -30.22 -1.20 -2.91
C HIS A 554 -28.88 -1.75 -3.48
N ARG A 555 -28.60 -1.58 -4.78
CA ARG A 555 -27.38 -2.07 -5.45
C ARG A 555 -26.35 -0.98 -5.77
N VAL A 556 -26.50 0.23 -5.21
CA VAL A 556 -25.60 1.36 -5.50
C VAL A 556 -24.97 1.89 -4.21
N MET A 557 -23.65 2.07 -4.22
CA MET A 557 -22.92 2.82 -3.20
C MET A 557 -22.72 4.25 -3.69
N LEU A 558 -23.33 5.20 -2.98
CA LEU A 558 -23.23 6.61 -3.29
C LEU A 558 -22.38 7.32 -2.24
N PRO A 559 -21.64 8.38 -2.63
CA PRO A 559 -20.97 9.21 -1.65
C PRO A 559 -22.03 9.88 -0.77
N THR A 560 -21.69 10.07 0.51
CA THR A 560 -22.56 10.73 1.49
C THR A 560 -21.86 11.94 2.13
N VAL A 561 -22.66 12.83 2.71
CA VAL A 561 -22.25 13.91 3.60
C VAL A 561 -23.09 13.82 4.86
N ALA A 562 -22.62 14.39 5.97
CA ALA A 562 -23.34 14.32 7.24
C ALA A 562 -24.78 14.87 7.12
N GLY A 563 -25.75 14.06 7.55
CA GLY A 563 -27.19 14.32 7.48
C GLY A 563 -27.90 13.78 6.24
N LEU A 564 -27.21 13.16 5.28
CA LEU A 564 -27.81 12.67 4.03
C LEU A 564 -28.47 11.28 4.21
N THR A 565 -27.85 10.41 4.99
CA THR A 565 -28.32 9.04 5.23
C THR A 565 -28.05 8.61 6.68
N PRO A 566 -28.74 7.58 7.20
CA PRO A 566 -28.38 6.98 8.49
C PRO A 566 -26.98 6.34 8.53
N GLU A 567 -26.31 6.18 7.37
CA GLU A 567 -25.04 5.47 7.17
C GLU A 567 -23.87 6.42 6.85
N ASP A 568 -23.97 7.70 7.24
CA ASP A 568 -23.06 8.78 6.85
C ASP A 568 -21.62 8.62 7.38
N ASN A 569 -20.87 7.72 6.75
CA ASN A 569 -19.42 7.70 6.76
C ASN A 569 -18.91 6.90 5.56
N ASN A 570 -18.19 7.54 4.65
CA ASN A 570 -17.71 6.88 3.43
C ASN A 570 -16.50 5.96 3.66
N TYR A 571 -15.92 5.92 4.87
CA TYR A 571 -14.67 5.20 5.11
C TYR A 571 -14.56 4.53 6.50
N ALA A 572 -14.40 5.32 7.56
CA ALA A 572 -14.01 4.82 8.89
C ALA A 572 -15.20 4.83 9.85
N ASP A 573 -15.41 3.74 10.57
CA ASP A 573 -16.52 3.56 11.51
C ASP A 573 -17.90 3.62 10.82
N ASN A 574 -17.97 3.18 9.55
CA ASN A 574 -19.23 3.09 8.80
C ASN A 574 -20.22 2.14 9.52
N PRO A 575 -21.46 2.58 9.83
CA PRO A 575 -22.43 1.80 10.60
C PRO A 575 -22.75 0.43 10.00
N PHE A 576 -22.88 0.33 8.67
CA PHE A 576 -23.16 -0.93 7.99
C PHE A 576 -21.99 -1.92 8.12
N LEU A 577 -20.75 -1.44 7.98
CA LEU A 577 -19.56 -2.29 8.16
C LEU A 577 -19.44 -2.83 9.59
N LEU A 578 -19.71 -1.98 10.58
CA LEU A 578 -19.73 -2.39 11.98
C LEU A 578 -20.84 -3.40 12.24
N ARG A 579 -22.01 -3.23 11.61
CA ARG A 579 -23.14 -4.15 11.73
C ARG A 579 -22.84 -5.53 11.16
N LEU A 580 -22.25 -5.60 9.96
CA LEU A 580 -21.81 -6.87 9.36
C LEU A 580 -20.88 -7.63 10.31
N THR A 581 -19.95 -6.90 10.93
CA THR A 581 -19.00 -7.46 11.89
C THR A 581 -19.70 -8.00 13.14
N GLN A 582 -20.65 -7.25 13.71
CA GLN A 582 -21.44 -7.66 14.88
C GLN A 582 -22.27 -8.92 14.63
N LEU A 583 -22.84 -9.05 13.43
CA LEU A 583 -23.66 -10.19 13.03
C LEU A 583 -22.84 -11.36 12.49
N GLY A 584 -21.51 -11.23 12.41
CA GLY A 584 -20.60 -12.30 12.00
C GLY A 584 -20.58 -12.60 10.50
N TYR A 585 -21.07 -11.68 9.65
CA TYR A 585 -20.99 -11.81 8.19
C TYR A 585 -19.53 -11.89 7.74
N LYS A 586 -19.30 -12.66 6.66
CA LYS A 586 -17.98 -12.92 6.06
C LYS A 586 -17.98 -12.59 4.57
N GLY A 587 -16.80 -12.43 3.98
CA GLY A 587 -16.64 -11.91 2.62
C GLY A 587 -16.53 -10.39 2.57
N ALA A 588 -16.28 -9.87 1.37
CA ALA A 588 -16.15 -8.43 1.18
C ALA A 588 -17.46 -7.72 1.51
N PHE A 589 -17.39 -6.58 2.20
CA PHE A 589 -18.59 -5.89 2.68
C PHE A 589 -19.62 -5.60 1.57
N TRP A 590 -19.14 -5.27 0.37
CA TRP A 590 -19.98 -4.95 -0.77
C TRP A 590 -20.79 -6.14 -1.28
N SER A 591 -20.38 -7.39 -0.98
CA SER A 591 -21.18 -8.56 -1.35
C SER A 591 -22.54 -8.61 -0.64
N HIS A 592 -22.66 -7.92 0.50
CA HIS A 592 -23.86 -7.86 1.32
C HIS A 592 -24.63 -6.54 1.16
N TRP A 593 -24.16 -5.63 0.29
CA TRP A 593 -24.72 -4.29 0.17
C TRP A 593 -26.19 -4.26 -0.28
N ARG A 594 -26.59 -5.21 -1.13
CA ARG A 594 -27.97 -5.35 -1.61
C ARG A 594 -28.97 -5.65 -0.49
N GLU A 595 -28.49 -6.27 0.58
CA GLU A 595 -29.28 -6.72 1.73
C GLU A 595 -29.09 -5.79 2.94
N ARG A 596 -28.43 -4.63 2.76
CA ARG A 596 -28.01 -3.79 3.90
C ARG A 596 -29.16 -3.35 4.80
N GLU A 597 -30.33 -3.03 4.24
CA GLU A 597 -31.49 -2.60 5.02
C GLU A 597 -32.00 -3.73 5.92
N GLU A 598 -32.07 -4.96 5.40
CA GLU A 598 -32.46 -6.16 6.18
C GLU A 598 -31.42 -6.49 7.27
N ILE A 599 -30.13 -6.40 6.92
CA ILE A 599 -29.02 -6.64 7.85
C ILE A 599 -29.02 -5.60 8.99
N MET A 600 -29.28 -4.33 8.66
CA MET A 600 -29.36 -3.24 9.63
C MET A 600 -30.60 -3.38 10.53
N ALA A 601 -31.70 -3.92 10.02
CA ALA A 601 -32.95 -4.14 10.78
C ALA A 601 -32.95 -5.41 11.64
N THR A 602 -32.03 -6.34 11.40
CA THR A 602 -31.92 -7.59 12.18
C THR A 602 -31.55 -7.28 13.62
N ASP A 603 -32.16 -7.92 14.63
CA ASP A 603 -31.74 -7.76 16.03
C ASP A 603 -30.39 -8.46 16.28
N ALA A 604 -29.47 -7.81 17.02
CA ALA A 604 -28.24 -8.50 17.42
C ALA A 604 -28.59 -9.54 18.49
N ALA A 605 -28.23 -10.80 18.26
CA ALA A 605 -28.19 -11.77 19.34
C ALA A 605 -27.23 -11.24 20.43
N PRO A 606 -27.58 -11.34 21.72
CA PRO A 606 -26.66 -10.95 22.78
C PRO A 606 -25.37 -11.74 22.62
N VAL A 607 -24.26 -11.02 22.43
CA VAL A 607 -22.92 -11.62 22.33
C VAL A 607 -22.69 -12.41 23.62
N GLY A 608 -22.55 -13.74 23.49
CA GLY A 608 -22.35 -14.63 24.63
C GLY A 608 -21.20 -14.16 25.51
N SER A 609 -21.51 -14.05 26.80
CA SER A 609 -20.63 -13.69 27.92
C SER A 609 -19.35 -14.52 28.01
#